data_AF-A0AAW2L463-F1
#
_entry.id   AF-A0AAW2L463-F1
#
_cell.length_a   1.000
_cell.length_b   1.000
_cell.length_c   1.000
_cell.angle_alpha   90.00
_cell.angle_beta   90.00
_cell.angle_gamma   90.00
#
_symmetry.space_group_name_H-M   'P 1'
#
loop_
_entity.id
_entity.type
_entity.pdbx_description
1 polymer ?
#
loop_
_entity_poly.entity_id
_entity_poly.type
_entity_poly.pdbx_seq_one_letter_code
_entity_poly.pdbx_strand_id
1 'polypeptide(L)'
;MARQFLKVHDTVFASRPAVAAGKYTSYNYSDLTWAPYGPYWRQARKIYFTEVLNPKKLESFEHIRIEERRNFISRLRSLSGNPIVLRDHLSRYTLSIICRMALSNKYFSIDKTEDENDDAIIKVDELRGLLDEWFFFSGALKSGIGYRG
;
A
#
# COMPACT_ATOMS: atom_id res chain seq x y z
N MET A 1 -23.85 5.33 15.56
CA MET A 1 -22.74 6.30 15.77
C MET A 1 -21.95 6.61 14.51
N ALA A 2 -21.32 5.65 13.80
CA ALA A 2 -20.43 5.94 12.66
C ALA A 2 -20.99 6.89 11.58
N ARG A 3 -22.28 6.76 11.22
CA ARG A 3 -22.94 7.64 10.24
C ARG A 3 -22.92 9.13 10.63
N GLN A 4 -22.97 9.44 11.93
CA GLN A 4 -22.92 10.83 12.39
C GLN A 4 -21.55 11.45 12.08
N PHE A 5 -20.47 10.73 12.34
CA PHE A 5 -19.10 11.21 12.14
C PHE A 5 -18.65 11.17 10.68
N LEU A 6 -19.00 10.13 9.92
CA LEU A 6 -18.47 9.90 8.58
C LEU A 6 -19.37 10.41 7.44
N LYS A 7 -20.56 10.92 7.76
CA LYS A 7 -21.52 11.40 6.74
C LYS A 7 -22.24 12.69 7.13
N VAL A 8 -22.74 12.80 8.36
CA VAL A 8 -23.51 13.98 8.77
C VAL A 8 -22.58 15.14 9.14
N HIS A 9 -21.51 14.84 9.87
CA HIS A 9 -20.49 15.80 10.30
C HIS A 9 -19.11 15.46 9.72
N ASP A 10 -19.09 14.87 8.52
CA ASP A 10 -17.86 14.38 7.89
C ASP A 10 -16.80 15.46 7.74
N THR A 11 -17.18 16.68 7.40
CA THR A 11 -16.25 17.82 7.25
C THR A 11 -15.57 18.21 8.57
N VAL A 12 -16.28 18.11 9.70
CA VAL A 12 -15.76 18.42 11.03
C VAL A 12 -14.72 17.37 11.46
N PHE A 13 -14.98 16.11 11.11
CA PHE A 13 -14.13 14.97 11.51
C PHE A 13 -13.23 14.44 10.38
N ALA A 14 -13.11 15.18 9.27
CA ALA A 14 -12.32 14.74 8.11
C ALA A 14 -10.81 14.83 8.35
N SER A 15 -10.37 15.74 9.20
CA SER A 15 -8.95 15.92 9.54
C SER A 15 -8.43 14.77 10.39
N ARG A 16 -7.18 14.35 10.14
CA ARG A 16 -6.48 13.34 10.94
C ARG A 16 -5.79 13.99 12.14
N PRO A 17 -5.69 13.30 13.29
CA PRO A 17 -4.82 13.73 14.38
C PRO A 17 -3.36 13.84 13.92
N ALA A 18 -2.65 14.85 14.41
CA ALA A 18 -1.24 15.04 14.11
C ALA A 18 -0.39 13.98 14.84
N VAL A 19 -0.07 12.88 14.15
CA VAL A 19 0.85 11.83 14.65
C VAL A 19 2.21 11.94 13.99
N ALA A 20 3.21 11.25 14.55
CA ALA A 20 4.59 11.27 14.07
C ALA A 20 4.73 10.91 12.58
N ALA A 21 3.97 9.92 12.07
CA ALA A 21 3.98 9.58 10.64
C ALA A 21 3.73 10.80 9.75
N GLY A 22 2.69 11.58 10.03
CA GLY A 22 2.38 12.76 9.23
C GLY A 22 3.55 13.77 9.16
N LYS A 23 4.31 13.91 10.25
CA LYS A 23 5.48 14.79 10.28
C LYS A 23 6.67 14.23 9.49
N TYR A 24 7.03 12.98 9.75
CA TYR A 24 8.30 12.40 9.30
C TYR A 24 8.22 11.67 7.95
N THR A 25 7.07 11.11 7.59
CA THR A 25 6.91 10.31 6.36
C THR A 25 6.13 11.01 5.26
N SER A 26 5.45 12.12 5.61
CA SER A 26 4.38 12.70 4.79
C SER A 26 4.61 14.19 4.51
N TYR A 27 5.88 14.57 4.33
CA TYR A 27 6.31 15.93 4.03
C TYR A 27 5.67 16.97 4.95
N ASN A 28 5.74 16.72 6.26
CA ASN A 28 5.12 17.57 7.29
C ASN A 28 3.61 17.80 7.06
N TYR A 29 2.84 16.70 7.00
CA TYR A 29 1.38 16.69 6.83
C TYR A 29 0.91 17.29 5.50
N SER A 30 1.68 17.09 4.43
CA SER A 30 1.34 17.59 3.09
C SER A 30 0.90 16.49 2.14
N ASP A 31 0.89 15.21 2.57
CA ASP A 31 0.35 14.13 1.73
C ASP A 31 -1.18 14.01 1.83
N LEU A 32 -1.77 13.20 0.95
CA LEU A 32 -3.22 12.98 0.94
C LEU A 32 -3.74 12.30 2.23
N THR A 33 -2.88 11.54 2.91
CA THR A 33 -3.26 10.71 4.05
C THR A 33 -3.35 11.50 5.34
N TRP A 34 -2.45 12.46 5.55
CA TRP A 34 -2.27 13.20 6.80
C TRP A 34 -2.57 14.69 6.71
N ALA A 35 -2.70 15.27 5.51
CA ALA A 35 -3.04 16.68 5.40
C ALA A 35 -4.40 16.99 6.06
N PRO A 36 -4.49 18.09 6.82
CA PRO A 36 -5.75 18.51 7.42
C PRO A 36 -6.77 18.82 6.32
N TYR A 37 -8.05 18.63 6.64
CA TYR A 37 -9.13 18.93 5.71
C TYR A 37 -9.10 20.42 5.33
N GLY A 38 -9.06 20.69 4.03
CA GLY A 38 -8.96 22.05 3.50
C GLY A 38 -8.92 22.06 1.97
N PRO A 39 -8.76 23.24 1.34
CA PRO A 39 -8.73 23.39 -0.11
C PRO A 39 -7.67 22.50 -0.78
N TYR A 40 -6.47 22.44 -0.19
CA TYR A 40 -5.37 21.58 -0.66
C TYR A 40 -5.77 20.10 -0.68
N TRP A 41 -6.20 19.56 0.46
CA TRP A 41 -6.59 18.15 0.58
C TRP A 41 -7.74 17.80 -0.37
N ARG A 42 -8.73 18.68 -0.53
CA ARG A 42 -9.86 18.48 -1.46
C ARG A 42 -9.40 18.42 -2.92
N GLN A 43 -8.47 19.29 -3.31
CA GLN A 43 -7.91 19.30 -4.66
C GLN A 43 -7.05 18.06 -4.92
N ALA A 44 -6.15 17.71 -4.00
CA ALA A 44 -5.34 16.49 -4.09
C ALA A 44 -6.24 15.25 -4.20
N ARG A 45 -7.25 15.13 -3.32
CA ARG A 45 -8.23 14.03 -3.36
C ARG A 45 -8.94 13.95 -4.71
N LYS A 46 -9.38 15.07 -5.26
CA LYS A 46 -10.03 15.12 -6.56
C LYS A 46 -9.12 14.54 -7.65
N ILE A 47 -7.87 15.00 -7.73
CA ILE A 47 -6.88 14.52 -8.70
C ILE A 47 -6.65 13.00 -8.56
N TYR A 48 -6.48 12.49 -7.34
CA TYR A 48 -6.31 11.05 -7.13
C TYR A 48 -7.49 10.23 -7.67
N PHE A 49 -8.72 10.64 -7.40
CA PHE A 49 -9.90 9.90 -7.87
C PHE A 49 -10.18 10.09 -9.36
N THR A 50 -9.88 11.24 -9.94
CA THR A 50 -10.15 11.50 -11.37
C THR A 50 -9.05 11.02 -12.29
N GLU A 51 -7.79 11.05 -11.86
CA GLU A 51 -6.65 10.74 -12.72
C GLU A 51 -6.00 9.39 -12.43
N VAL A 52 -5.90 9.01 -11.15
CA VAL A 52 -5.12 7.81 -10.74
C VAL A 52 -6.04 6.61 -10.53
N LEU A 53 -7.12 6.78 -9.77
CA LEU A 53 -8.04 5.72 -9.34
C LEU A 53 -9.36 5.72 -10.11
N ASN A 54 -9.38 6.33 -11.30
CA ASN A 54 -10.58 6.33 -12.12
C ASN A 54 -10.84 4.94 -12.74
N PRO A 55 -12.11 4.60 -13.06
CA PRO A 55 -12.44 3.28 -13.61
C PRO A 55 -11.67 2.91 -14.89
N LYS A 56 -11.47 3.88 -15.81
CA LYS A 56 -10.75 3.65 -17.07
C LYS A 56 -9.28 3.29 -16.84
N LYS A 57 -8.63 3.94 -15.88
CA LYS A 57 -7.25 3.63 -15.47
C LYS A 57 -7.18 2.28 -14.79
N LEU A 58 -8.10 1.99 -13.87
CA LEU A 58 -8.15 0.68 -13.21
C LEU A 58 -8.37 -0.46 -14.22
N GLU A 59 -9.18 -0.24 -15.25
CA GLU A 59 -9.37 -1.17 -16.38
C GLU A 59 -8.08 -1.34 -17.18
N SER A 60 -7.38 -0.25 -17.51
CA SER A 60 -6.08 -0.33 -18.22
C SER A 60 -5.03 -1.17 -17.46
N PHE A 61 -5.11 -1.23 -16.14
CA PHE A 61 -4.22 -2.03 -15.28
C PHE A 61 -4.72 -3.45 -15.00
N GLU A 62 -5.80 -3.91 -15.65
CA GLU A 62 -6.33 -5.26 -15.44
C GLU A 62 -5.29 -6.34 -15.75
N HIS A 63 -4.54 -6.17 -16.85
CA HIS A 63 -3.50 -7.11 -17.26
C HIS A 63 -2.46 -7.35 -16.15
N ILE A 64 -2.06 -6.30 -15.42
CA ILE A 64 -1.14 -6.38 -14.28
C ILE A 64 -1.75 -7.27 -13.18
N ARG A 65 -3.02 -7.03 -12.81
CA ARG A 65 -3.70 -7.82 -11.76
C ARG A 65 -3.87 -9.28 -12.15
N ILE A 66 -4.10 -9.57 -13.43
CA ILE A 66 -4.18 -10.94 -13.94
C ILE A 66 -2.82 -11.63 -13.84
N GLU A 67 -1.75 -10.97 -14.28
CA GLU A 67 -0.39 -11.52 -14.24
C GLU A 67 0.07 -11.77 -12.81
N GLU A 68 -0.05 -10.80 -11.91
CA GLU A 68 0.36 -10.95 -10.51
C GLU A 68 -0.45 -12.03 -9.79
N ARG A 69 -1.72 -12.22 -10.15
CA ARG A 69 -2.56 -13.30 -9.59
C ARG A 69 -2.04 -14.66 -10.01
N ARG A 70 -1.67 -14.82 -11.29
CA ARG A 70 -1.07 -16.06 -11.79
C ARG A 70 0.25 -16.35 -11.08
N ASN A 71 1.11 -15.34 -10.92
CA ASN A 71 2.39 -15.46 -10.21
C ASN A 71 2.18 -15.87 -8.74
N PHE A 72 1.22 -15.25 -8.07
CA PHE A 72 0.85 -15.56 -6.69
C PHE A 72 0.39 -17.02 -6.54
N ILE A 73 -0.57 -17.47 -7.37
CA ILE A 73 -1.10 -18.84 -7.32
C ILE A 73 -0.01 -19.86 -7.66
N SER A 74 0.83 -19.59 -8.67
CA SER A 74 1.94 -20.47 -9.05
C SER A 74 2.89 -20.71 -7.88
N ARG A 75 3.25 -19.63 -7.16
CA ARG A 75 4.12 -19.71 -5.98
C ARG A 75 3.47 -20.45 -4.81
N LEU A 76 2.16 -20.28 -4.60
CA LEU A 76 1.46 -21.05 -3.56
C LEU A 76 1.42 -22.54 -3.91
N ARG A 77 1.20 -22.88 -5.18
CA ARG A 77 1.23 -24.27 -5.65
C ARG A 77 2.58 -24.94 -5.45
N SER A 78 3.68 -24.23 -5.71
CA SER A 78 5.04 -24.78 -5.50
C SER A 78 5.37 -25.05 -4.04
N LEU A 79 4.65 -24.41 -3.10
CA LEU A 79 4.83 -24.59 -1.65
C LEU A 79 3.79 -25.53 -1.04
N SER A 80 2.95 -26.16 -1.87
CA SER A 80 1.91 -27.09 -1.43
C SER A 80 2.50 -28.22 -0.59
N GLY A 81 1.81 -28.54 0.51
CA GLY A 81 2.24 -29.59 1.45
C GLY A 81 3.05 -29.08 2.65
N ASN A 82 3.51 -27.82 2.63
CA ASN A 82 4.20 -27.20 3.76
C ASN A 82 3.36 -26.09 4.40
N PRO A 83 3.41 -25.91 5.73
CA PRO A 83 2.87 -24.73 6.38
C PRO A 83 3.55 -23.46 5.85
N ILE A 84 2.77 -22.46 5.46
CA ILE A 84 3.26 -21.18 4.95
C ILE A 84 2.67 -20.01 5.72
N VAL A 85 3.43 -18.92 5.83
CA VAL A 85 2.95 -17.66 6.40
C VAL A 85 2.27 -16.84 5.31
N LEU A 86 0.94 -16.96 5.20
CA LEU A 86 0.16 -16.34 4.11
C LEU A 86 0.30 -14.82 4.05
N ARG A 87 0.49 -14.15 5.19
CA ARG A 87 0.69 -12.70 5.29
C ARG A 87 1.78 -12.22 4.32
N ASP A 88 2.93 -12.89 4.31
CA ASP A 88 4.09 -12.43 3.53
C ASP A 88 3.84 -12.57 2.02
N HIS A 89 3.13 -13.63 1.62
CA HIS A 89 2.73 -13.82 0.22
C HIS A 89 1.68 -12.80 -0.22
N LEU A 90 0.72 -12.45 0.65
CA LEU A 90 -0.31 -11.45 0.37
C LEU A 90 0.27 -10.03 0.30
N SER A 91 1.11 -9.65 1.26
CA SER A 91 1.80 -8.35 1.24
C SER A 91 2.58 -8.19 -0.06
N ARG A 92 3.34 -9.23 -0.45
CA ARG A 92 4.06 -9.25 -1.71
C ARG A 92 3.15 -9.11 -2.93
N TYR A 93 2.05 -9.86 -3.00
CA TYR A 93 1.08 -9.75 -4.09
C TYR A 93 0.51 -8.32 -4.22
N THR A 94 0.11 -7.72 -3.10
CA THR A 94 -0.43 -6.35 -3.09
C THR A 94 0.61 -5.31 -3.49
N LEU A 95 1.85 -5.45 -3.01
CA LEU A 95 2.94 -4.53 -3.32
C LEU A 95 3.35 -4.60 -4.79
N SER A 96 3.49 -5.80 -5.33
CA SER A 96 3.80 -5.99 -6.75
C SER A 96 2.75 -5.34 -7.65
N ILE A 97 1.46 -5.45 -7.30
CA ILE A 97 0.40 -4.76 -8.05
C ILE A 97 0.53 -3.24 -7.93
N ILE A 98 0.61 -2.71 -6.71
CA ILE A 98 0.62 -1.25 -6.48
C ILE A 98 1.80 -0.60 -7.19
N CYS A 99 3.00 -1.18 -7.07
CA CYS A 99 4.19 -0.57 -7.66
C CYS A 99 4.22 -0.70 -9.18
N ARG A 100 3.72 -1.80 -9.76
CA ARG A 100 3.57 -1.89 -11.21
C ARG A 100 2.54 -0.90 -11.75
N MET A 101 1.46 -0.65 -10.99
CA MET A 101 0.47 0.37 -11.35
C MET A 101 1.03 1.80 -11.22
N ALA A 102 1.81 2.07 -10.17
CA ALA A 102 2.32 3.42 -9.89
C ALA A 102 3.57 3.78 -10.70
N LEU A 103 4.46 2.83 -10.93
CA LEU A 103 5.77 3.04 -11.54
C LEU A 103 5.85 2.50 -12.97
N SER A 104 4.81 1.84 -13.49
CA SER A 104 4.71 1.26 -14.84
C SER A 104 5.69 0.11 -15.17
N ASN A 105 6.68 -0.18 -14.32
CA ASN A 105 7.67 -1.24 -14.56
C ASN A 105 7.67 -2.29 -13.43
N LYS A 106 8.32 -3.43 -13.66
CA LYS A 106 8.56 -4.44 -12.62
C LYS A 106 9.76 -4.01 -11.76
N TYR A 107 9.54 -3.14 -10.77
CA TYR A 107 10.62 -2.58 -9.93
C TYR A 107 11.18 -3.53 -8.86
N PHE A 108 10.67 -4.75 -8.76
CA PHE A 108 11.06 -5.70 -7.72
C PHE A 108 11.72 -6.93 -8.30
N SER A 109 12.90 -7.25 -7.77
CA SER A 109 13.52 -8.53 -7.96
C SER A 109 13.26 -9.46 -6.80
N ILE A 110 13.39 -10.74 -7.14
CA ILE A 110 13.11 -11.87 -6.28
C ILE A 110 14.44 -12.58 -6.16
N ASP A 111 15.38 -12.07 -5.37
CA ASP A 111 16.68 -12.72 -5.31
C ASP A 111 16.58 -14.11 -4.68
N LYS A 112 16.72 -15.13 -5.54
CA LYS A 112 17.82 -16.12 -5.61
C LYS A 112 17.71 -16.89 -6.94
N THR A 113 17.97 -16.22 -8.06
CA THR A 113 18.38 -16.88 -9.31
C THR A 113 19.52 -16.05 -9.88
N GLU A 114 20.64 -16.71 -10.16
CA GLU A 114 21.90 -16.16 -10.66
C GLU A 114 21.76 -15.70 -12.13
N ASP A 115 20.86 -14.76 -12.41
CA ASP A 115 20.76 -14.15 -13.74
C ASP A 115 21.20 -12.68 -13.66
N GLU A 116 22.35 -12.40 -14.30
CA GLU A 116 23.14 -11.17 -14.26
C GLU A 116 22.49 -9.95 -14.96
N ASN A 117 21.18 -9.76 -14.88
CA ASN A 117 20.56 -8.54 -15.42
C ASN A 117 19.34 -8.12 -14.58
N ASP A 118 19.57 -7.97 -13.28
CA ASP A 118 18.54 -7.63 -12.31
C ASP A 118 18.35 -6.10 -12.22
N ASP A 119 17.58 -5.55 -13.16
CA ASP A 119 17.22 -4.12 -13.28
C ASP A 119 16.29 -3.60 -12.14
N ALA A 120 16.13 -4.35 -11.05
CA ALA A 120 15.23 -4.01 -9.96
C ALA A 120 15.87 -3.05 -8.96
N ILE A 121 15.26 -1.88 -8.80
CA ILE A 121 15.80 -0.77 -8.01
C ILE A 121 15.59 -0.96 -6.50
N ILE A 122 14.61 -1.75 -6.05
CA ILE A 122 14.28 -1.96 -4.63
C ILE A 122 13.93 -3.42 -4.37
N LYS A 123 14.44 -4.02 -3.28
CA LYS A 123 14.07 -5.39 -2.87
C LYS A 123 12.70 -5.41 -2.18
N VAL A 124 11.91 -6.45 -2.43
CA VAL A 124 10.56 -6.60 -1.82
C VAL A 124 10.61 -6.57 -0.29
N ASP A 125 11.64 -7.18 0.31
CA ASP A 125 11.81 -7.22 1.77
C ASP A 125 12.12 -5.84 2.36
N GLU A 126 12.87 -5.00 1.64
CA GLU A 126 13.19 -3.63 2.04
C GLU A 126 11.93 -2.76 2.02
N LEU A 127 11.15 -2.83 0.94
CA LEU A 127 9.88 -2.11 0.86
C LEU A 127 8.89 -2.56 1.94
N ARG A 128 8.86 -3.86 2.25
CA ARG A 128 8.04 -4.37 3.36
C ARG A 128 8.49 -3.76 4.68
N GLY A 129 9.79 -3.68 4.95
CA GLY A 129 10.34 -3.02 6.14
C GLY A 129 9.88 -1.57 6.26
N LEU A 130 9.98 -0.80 5.17
CA LEU A 130 9.50 0.60 5.12
C LEU A 130 8.00 0.71 5.41
N LEU A 131 7.20 -0.23 4.92
CA LEU A 131 5.76 -0.25 5.19
C LEU A 131 5.44 -0.61 6.64
N ASP A 132 6.13 -1.58 7.23
CA ASP A 132 5.94 -1.96 8.62
C ASP A 132 6.28 -0.79 9.56
N GLU A 133 7.36 -0.07 9.28
CA GLU A 133 7.70 1.18 9.98
C GLU A 133 6.63 2.26 9.80
N TRP A 134 6.16 2.49 8.57
CA TRP A 134 5.10 3.44 8.29
C TRP A 134 3.80 3.11 9.04
N PHE A 135 3.40 1.83 9.05
CA PHE A 135 2.24 1.36 9.80
C PHE A 135 2.41 1.51 11.32
N PHE A 136 3.63 1.34 11.83
CA PHE A 136 3.95 1.58 13.23
C PHE A 136 3.81 3.07 13.59
N PHE A 137 4.40 3.97 12.80
CA PHE A 137 4.31 5.42 13.04
C PHE A 137 2.90 5.99 12.85
N SER A 138 2.09 5.39 11.98
CA SER A 138 0.70 5.77 11.75
C SER A 138 -0.27 5.24 12.80
N GLY A 139 0.18 4.33 13.68
CA GLY A 139 -0.66 3.69 14.69
C GLY A 139 -1.62 2.63 14.13
N ALA A 140 -1.54 2.33 12.83
CA ALA A 140 -2.44 1.42 12.13
C ALA A 140 -2.24 -0.07 12.50
N LEU A 141 -1.05 -0.45 12.99
CA LEU A 141 -0.77 -1.82 13.47
C LEU A 141 -0.80 -1.99 15.00
N LYS A 142 -0.97 -0.91 15.78
CA LYS A 142 -1.04 -1.01 17.25
C LYS A 142 -2.36 -1.62 17.76
N SER A 143 -3.35 -1.86 16.90
CA SER A 143 -4.62 -2.51 17.28
C SER A 143 -4.61 -4.04 17.18
N GLY A 144 -3.51 -4.67 16.73
CA GLY A 144 -3.44 -6.13 16.52
C GLY A 144 -2.33 -6.87 17.26
N ILE A 145 -1.32 -6.19 17.81
CA ILE A 145 -0.22 -6.83 18.55
C ILE A 145 -0.51 -6.71 20.04
N GLY A 146 -1.47 -7.52 20.50
CA GLY A 146 -1.45 -7.98 21.86
C GLY A 146 -0.20 -8.83 22.03
N TYR A 147 0.84 -8.26 22.65
CA TYR A 147 1.89 -9.06 23.28
C TYR A 147 1.21 -10.00 24.28
N ARG A 148 1.22 -11.29 23.98
CA ARG A 148 0.91 -12.37 24.91
C ARG A 148 2.10 -13.32 24.90
N GLY A 149 2.70 -13.51 26.07
CA GLY A 149 3.71 -14.53 26.37
C GLY A 149 5.11 -13.97 26.39
#